data_AF-A0A5B0NTF1-F1
#
_entry.id   AF-A0A5B0NTF1-F1
#
_cell.length_a   1.000
_cell.length_b   1.000
_cell.length_c   1.000
_cell.angle_alpha   90.00
_cell.angle_beta   90.00
_cell.angle_gamma   90.00
#
_symmetry.space_group_name_H-M   'P 1'
#
loop_
_entity.id
_entity.type
_entity.pdbx_description
1 polymer ?
#
loop_
_entity_poly.entity_id
_entity_poly.type
_entity_poly.pdbx_seq_one_letter_code
_entity_poly.pdbx_strand_id
1 'polypeptide(L)'
;MIDHDALQEIFGLSEARLASTHTILEMTPANITASLVYGMQSVLDHIQSLPPQVTPEIPQQVANAEAPADIRNFMYSDYIKEDIRDFTRRRLIEARLVAYSRQNDNDGVALPGALISLTQAHVARLPRNIVEQHLPAGFSQGDMHAHRSVLGMVRDVLKHTRVTLRNLLLKNIINTSLTKVTGAAPCLEVLFNTINQAFFANAGIHVPPVIWRNLPIGVKVRFAYLRLETAAYALQPPQGHGSQWTPIDNHLQFLSTQSMDYIRAWADLILRKDVEMFGLGGSIYASVKHLPHLPTHEDVLAHEEAGGADALPDMIEVGKTAISRCADGSQLVSQRTLLERPVGQRDFAIPNGCSPNVAKTPTPETDWGYVRLDCVRTLPPEQGGDVRKPVPPLIGGTFKWVVLYTLMSPSTLLLWLKVLPVLGSLM
;
A
#
# COMPACT_ATOMS: atom_id res chain seq x y z
N MET A 1 -13.38 -42.39 0.96
CA MET A 1 -14.72 -42.83 0.52
C MET A 1 -15.59 -41.58 0.55
N ILE A 2 -16.31 -41.27 -0.52
CA ILE A 2 -17.17 -40.07 -0.58
C ILE A 2 -18.43 -40.35 0.23
N ASP A 3 -18.81 -39.41 1.10
CA ASP A 3 -20.02 -39.49 1.91
C ASP A 3 -21.18 -38.87 1.12
N HIS A 4 -21.94 -39.73 0.43
CA HIS A 4 -23.00 -39.31 -0.48
C HIS A 4 -24.25 -38.81 0.26
N ASP A 5 -24.50 -39.33 1.46
CA ASP A 5 -25.67 -38.95 2.28
C ASP A 5 -25.50 -37.53 2.83
N ALA A 6 -24.30 -37.20 3.31
CA ALA A 6 -23.98 -35.84 3.76
C ALA A 6 -24.06 -34.82 2.61
N LEU A 7 -23.60 -35.18 1.41
CA LEU A 7 -23.68 -34.30 0.23
C LEU A 7 -25.11 -34.14 -0.28
N GLN A 8 -25.94 -35.18 -0.22
CA GLN A 8 -27.35 -35.09 -0.56
C GLN A 8 -28.07 -34.07 0.33
N GLU A 9 -27.82 -34.13 1.65
CA GLU A 9 -28.44 -33.25 2.62
C GLU A 9 -27.99 -31.79 2.43
N ILE A 10 -26.69 -31.55 2.24
CA ILE A 10 -26.13 -30.21 2.04
C ILE A 10 -26.71 -29.52 0.79
N PHE A 11 -26.94 -30.28 -0.28
CA PHE A 11 -27.38 -29.72 -1.57
C PHE A 11 -28.86 -29.94 -1.89
N GLY A 12 -29.63 -30.55 -0.97
CA GLY A 12 -31.06 -30.80 -1.13
C GLY A 12 -31.41 -31.59 -2.40
N LEU A 13 -30.57 -32.58 -2.76
CA LEU A 13 -30.73 -33.32 -4.01
C LEU A 13 -31.89 -34.32 -3.90
N SER A 14 -32.81 -34.27 -4.86
CA SER A 14 -33.85 -35.31 -4.99
C SER A 14 -33.23 -36.66 -5.32
N GLU A 15 -33.91 -37.74 -4.96
CA GLU A 15 -33.44 -39.12 -5.15
C GLU A 15 -33.09 -39.44 -6.62
N ALA A 16 -33.86 -38.90 -7.57
CA ALA A 16 -33.58 -39.00 -9.00
C ALA A 16 -32.31 -38.25 -9.44
N ARG A 17 -31.95 -37.14 -8.77
CA ARG A 17 -30.71 -36.38 -9.03
C ARG A 17 -29.50 -37.04 -8.36
N LEU A 18 -29.72 -37.76 -7.26
CA LEU A 18 -28.66 -38.50 -6.58
C LEU A 18 -28.13 -39.65 -7.43
N ALA A 19 -29.02 -40.42 -8.08
CA ALA A 19 -28.63 -41.50 -9.00
C ALA A 19 -27.76 -40.99 -10.17
N SER A 20 -28.12 -39.85 -10.76
CA SER A 20 -27.32 -39.20 -11.81
C SER A 20 -25.97 -38.70 -11.29
N THR A 21 -25.93 -38.18 -10.06
CA THR A 21 -24.69 -37.71 -9.42
C THR A 21 -23.75 -38.88 -9.12
N HIS A 22 -24.28 -40.02 -8.69
CA HIS A 22 -23.50 -41.24 -8.47
C HIS A 22 -22.87 -41.75 -9.77
N THR A 23 -23.65 -41.75 -10.86
CA THR A 23 -23.18 -42.16 -12.20
C THR A 23 -22.03 -41.29 -12.69
N ILE A 24 -22.05 -39.97 -12.43
CA ILE A 24 -20.99 -39.04 -12.80
C ILE A 24 -19.72 -39.30 -11.97
N LEU A 25 -19.86 -39.55 -10.67
CA LEU A 25 -18.73 -39.76 -9.76
C LEU A 25 -18.01 -41.11 -9.98
N GLU A 26 -18.66 -42.07 -10.63
CA GLU A 26 -18.07 -43.35 -11.05
C GLU A 26 -17.36 -43.28 -12.43
N MET A 27 -17.44 -42.14 -13.13
CA MET A 27 -16.79 -41.96 -14.42
C MET A 27 -15.28 -41.73 -14.30
N THR A 28 -14.57 -41.87 -15.42
CA THR A 28 -13.16 -41.51 -15.51
C THR A 28 -12.95 -40.00 -15.26
N PRO A 29 -11.78 -39.56 -14.77
CA PRO A 29 -11.51 -38.14 -14.49
C PRO A 29 -11.73 -37.20 -15.69
N ALA A 30 -11.47 -37.69 -16.91
CA ALA A 30 -11.73 -36.95 -18.14
C ALA A 30 -13.24 -36.74 -18.37
N ASN A 31 -14.05 -37.76 -18.10
CA ASN A 31 -15.50 -37.70 -18.25
C ASN A 31 -16.18 -36.88 -17.14
N ILE A 32 -15.63 -36.90 -15.91
CA ILE A 32 -16.05 -35.98 -14.83
C ILE A 32 -15.82 -34.53 -15.27
N THR A 33 -14.62 -34.22 -15.79
CA THR A 33 -14.30 -32.88 -16.29
C THR A 33 -15.21 -32.47 -17.45
N ALA A 34 -15.47 -33.37 -18.40
CA ALA A 34 -16.40 -33.11 -19.48
C ALA A 34 -17.83 -32.86 -18.96
N SER A 35 -18.32 -33.65 -18.00
CA SER A 35 -19.66 -33.48 -17.42
C SER A 35 -19.86 -32.11 -16.76
N LEU A 36 -18.81 -31.55 -16.13
CA LEU A 36 -18.83 -30.20 -15.57
C LEU A 36 -18.96 -29.15 -16.68
N VAL A 37 -18.20 -29.29 -17.77
CA VAL A 37 -18.24 -28.38 -18.93
C VAL A 37 -19.62 -28.43 -19.61
N TYR A 38 -20.16 -29.62 -19.87
CA TYR A 38 -21.50 -29.78 -20.45
C TYR A 38 -22.61 -29.27 -19.52
N GLY A 39 -22.47 -29.48 -18.21
CA GLY A 39 -23.40 -28.94 -17.21
C GLY A 39 -23.40 -27.41 -17.19
N MET A 40 -22.23 -26.78 -17.21
CA MET A 40 -22.10 -25.32 -17.27
C MET A 40 -22.71 -24.75 -18.55
N GLN A 41 -22.49 -25.41 -19.70
CA GLN A 41 -23.07 -24.99 -20.97
C GLN A 41 -24.60 -25.13 -20.98
N SER A 42 -25.13 -26.25 -20.46
CA SER A 42 -26.58 -26.46 -20.38
C SER A 42 -27.27 -25.43 -19.48
N VAL A 43 -26.63 -24.97 -18.40
CA VAL A 43 -27.15 -23.91 -17.54
C VAL A 43 -27.13 -22.56 -18.27
N LEU A 44 -26.06 -22.26 -19.02
CA LEU A 44 -25.98 -21.04 -19.83
C LEU A 44 -27.05 -21.01 -20.92
N ASP A 45 -27.26 -22.13 -21.62
CA ASP A 45 -28.29 -22.26 -22.65
C ASP A 45 -29.70 -22.16 -22.03
N HIS A 46 -29.91 -22.75 -20.84
CA HIS A 46 -31.18 -22.63 -20.14
C HIS A 46 -31.47 -21.18 -19.72
N ILE A 47 -30.49 -20.47 -19.16
CA ILE A 47 -30.62 -19.05 -18.77
C ILE A 47 -30.93 -18.17 -19.99
N GLN A 48 -30.35 -18.48 -21.16
CA GLN A 48 -30.60 -17.74 -22.40
C GLN A 48 -31.94 -18.08 -23.06
N SER A 49 -32.50 -19.26 -22.79
CA SER A 49 -33.76 -19.74 -23.37
C SER A 49 -35.02 -19.44 -22.53
N LEU A 50 -34.88 -18.88 -21.33
CA LEU A 50 -36.02 -18.56 -20.47
C LEU A 50 -36.85 -17.43 -21.11
N PRO A 51 -38.15 -17.65 -21.42
CA PRO A 51 -39.04 -16.57 -21.81
C PRO A 51 -39.24 -15.59 -20.63
N PRO A 52 -39.53 -14.31 -20.89
CA PRO A 52 -39.81 -13.34 -19.83
C PRO A 52 -40.96 -13.85 -18.96
N GLN A 53 -40.67 -14.06 -17.67
CA GLN A 53 -41.64 -14.54 -16.69
C GLN A 53 -42.79 -13.53 -16.58
N VAL A 54 -44.01 -13.96 -16.89
CA VAL A 54 -45.25 -13.22 -16.63
C VAL A 54 -45.55 -13.38 -15.14
N THR A 55 -45.33 -12.33 -14.37
CA THR A 55 -45.67 -12.26 -12.94
C THR A 55 -47.20 -12.32 -12.77
N PRO A 56 -47.76 -13.13 -11.85
CA PRO A 56 -49.17 -13.07 -11.53
C PRO A 56 -49.53 -11.73 -10.89
N GLU A 57 -50.60 -11.09 -11.39
CA GLU A 57 -51.13 -9.82 -10.92
C GLU A 57 -51.37 -9.84 -9.39
N ILE A 58 -50.58 -9.05 -8.68
CA ILE A 58 -50.93 -8.52 -7.37
C ILE A 58 -51.72 -7.23 -7.65
N PRO A 59 -52.86 -6.96 -6.99
CA PRO A 59 -53.65 -5.75 -7.23
C PRO A 59 -52.76 -4.50 -7.16
N GLN A 60 -52.76 -3.72 -8.25
CA GLN A 60 -52.01 -2.47 -8.38
C GLN A 60 -52.34 -1.52 -7.23
N GLN A 61 -51.51 -1.54 -6.18
CA GLN A 61 -51.20 -0.31 -5.49
C GLN A 61 -50.28 0.48 -6.42
N VAL A 62 -50.72 1.70 -6.71
CA VAL A 62 -50.02 2.69 -7.52
C VAL A 62 -48.68 3.02 -6.84
N ALA A 63 -47.68 2.18 -7.06
CA ALA A 63 -46.30 2.51 -6.78
C ALA A 63 -45.88 3.48 -7.88
N ASN A 64 -45.62 4.72 -7.49
CA ASN A 64 -45.04 5.75 -8.33
C ASN A 64 -43.94 5.15 -9.20
N ALA A 65 -44.07 5.30 -10.52
CA ALA A 65 -43.00 5.00 -11.45
C ALA A 65 -41.79 5.83 -11.03
N GLU A 66 -40.79 5.17 -10.45
CA GLU A 66 -39.51 5.78 -10.14
C GLU A 66 -38.94 6.25 -11.49
N ALA A 67 -38.74 7.56 -11.62
CA ALA A 67 -38.24 8.17 -12.85
C ALA A 67 -36.99 7.40 -13.32
N PRO A 68 -36.77 7.23 -14.64
CA PRO A 68 -35.57 6.59 -15.14
C PRO A 68 -34.37 7.29 -14.52
N ALA A 69 -33.64 6.57 -13.67
CA ALA A 69 -32.52 7.14 -12.94
C ALA A 69 -31.60 7.83 -13.95
N ASP A 70 -31.34 9.12 -13.76
CA ASP A 70 -30.49 9.88 -14.67
C ASP A 70 -29.03 9.46 -14.46
N ILE A 71 -28.64 8.36 -15.11
CA ILE A 71 -27.29 7.79 -15.05
C ILE A 71 -26.25 8.80 -15.53
N ARG A 72 -26.61 9.72 -16.43
CA ARG A 72 -25.67 10.71 -17.00
C ARG A 72 -25.26 11.76 -15.97
N ASN A 73 -26.16 12.13 -15.06
CA ASN A 73 -25.90 13.12 -14.02
C ASN A 73 -25.73 12.50 -12.63
N PHE A 74 -25.54 11.17 -12.54
CA PHE A 74 -25.35 10.50 -11.27
C PHE A 74 -24.16 11.08 -10.49
N MET A 75 -24.42 11.55 -9.28
CA MET A 75 -23.41 12.13 -8.40
C MET A 75 -22.83 11.05 -7.49
N TYR A 76 -21.61 10.63 -7.77
CA TYR A 76 -20.87 9.70 -6.92
C TYR A 76 -20.54 10.35 -5.57
N SER A 77 -20.85 9.63 -4.49
CA SER A 77 -20.50 10.03 -3.13
C SER A 77 -18.98 10.10 -2.94
N ASP A 78 -18.53 10.90 -1.97
CA ASP A 78 -17.12 10.92 -1.61
C ASP A 78 -16.68 9.59 -1.00
N TYR A 79 -17.57 8.88 -0.30
CA TYR A 79 -17.29 7.57 0.25
C TYR A 79 -16.77 6.58 -0.81
N ILE A 80 -17.48 6.40 -1.92
CA ILE A 80 -17.07 5.43 -2.95
C ILE A 80 -15.80 5.88 -3.67
N LYS A 81 -15.63 7.20 -3.87
CA LYS A 81 -14.41 7.74 -4.46
C LYS A 81 -13.20 7.50 -3.55
N GLU A 82 -13.33 7.72 -2.24
CA GLU A 82 -12.26 7.47 -1.27
C GLU A 82 -11.97 5.99 -1.12
N ASP A 83 -12.98 5.11 -1.07
CA ASP A 83 -12.76 3.65 -0.99
C ASP A 83 -11.93 3.15 -2.19
N ILE A 84 -12.32 3.54 -3.41
CA ILE A 84 -11.60 3.21 -4.64
C ILE A 84 -10.20 3.82 -4.64
N ARG A 85 -10.07 5.06 -4.15
CA ARG A 85 -8.77 5.75 -4.07
C ARG A 85 -7.84 5.07 -3.08
N ASP A 86 -8.33 4.66 -1.92
CA ASP A 86 -7.56 3.96 -0.89
C ASP A 86 -7.17 2.56 -1.33
N PHE A 87 -8.05 1.85 -2.03
CA PHE A 87 -7.69 0.60 -2.71
C PHE A 87 -6.56 0.84 -3.71
N THR A 88 -6.68 1.86 -4.55
CA THR A 88 -5.69 2.21 -5.58
C THR A 88 -4.33 2.57 -4.96
N ARG A 89 -4.32 3.42 -3.93
CA ARG A 89 -3.11 3.81 -3.19
C ARG A 89 -2.39 2.62 -2.58
N ARG A 90 -3.13 1.67 -1.99
CA ARG A 90 -2.56 0.41 -1.49
C ARG A 90 -1.88 -0.38 -2.60
N ARG A 91 -2.55 -0.55 -3.75
CA ARG A 91 -1.97 -1.28 -4.90
C ARG A 91 -0.70 -0.61 -5.45
N LEU A 92 -0.65 0.71 -5.46
CA LEU A 92 0.55 1.47 -5.88
C LEU A 92 1.73 1.27 -4.91
N ILE A 93 1.48 1.27 -3.59
CA ILE A 93 2.49 1.09 -2.55
C ILE A 93 3.02 -0.34 -2.52
N GLU A 94 2.15 -1.33 -2.74
CA GLU A 94 2.56 -2.74 -2.80
C GLU A 94 3.54 -3.03 -3.94
N ALA A 95 3.59 -2.19 -4.98
CA ALA A 95 4.57 -2.28 -6.07
C ALA A 95 4.54 -3.60 -6.89
N ARG A 96 3.39 -4.29 -6.90
CA ARG A 96 3.15 -5.58 -7.59
C ARG A 96 2.34 -5.47 -8.88
N LEU A 97 2.10 -4.26 -9.37
CA LEU A 97 1.33 -4.03 -10.59
C LEU A 97 2.12 -4.49 -11.82
N VAL A 98 1.42 -5.12 -12.76
CA VAL A 98 2.00 -5.45 -14.08
C VAL A 98 1.94 -4.25 -15.03
N ALA A 99 0.97 -3.35 -14.81
CA ALA A 99 0.82 -2.10 -15.55
C ALA A 99 0.09 -1.04 -14.71
N TYR A 100 0.52 0.22 -14.85
CA TYR A 100 -0.02 1.42 -14.21
C TYR A 100 -1.05 2.12 -15.09
N SER A 101 -0.94 2.05 -16.41
CA SER A 101 -1.80 2.78 -17.34
C SER A 101 -2.46 1.92 -18.41
N ARG A 102 -1.77 0.86 -18.82
CA ARG A 102 -2.23 -0.08 -19.82
C ARG A 102 -3.28 -1.04 -19.24
N GLN A 103 -4.36 -1.25 -19.98
CA GLN A 103 -5.44 -2.19 -19.62
C GLN A 103 -5.25 -3.56 -20.28
N ASN A 104 -4.76 -3.57 -21.52
CA ASN A 104 -4.64 -4.75 -22.35
C ASN A 104 -3.20 -4.92 -22.83
N ASP A 105 -2.78 -6.14 -23.13
CA ASP A 105 -1.52 -6.39 -23.83
C ASP A 105 -1.58 -5.96 -25.30
N ASN A 106 -0.51 -6.28 -26.05
CA ASN A 106 -0.40 -5.90 -27.46
C ASN A 106 -1.39 -6.68 -28.35
N ASP A 107 -1.89 -7.82 -27.89
CA ASP A 107 -2.86 -8.67 -28.58
C ASP A 107 -4.31 -8.32 -28.19
N GLY A 108 -4.49 -7.32 -27.33
CA GLY A 108 -5.80 -6.85 -26.86
C GLY A 108 -6.37 -7.65 -25.70
N VAL A 109 -5.62 -8.60 -25.12
CA VAL A 109 -6.04 -9.39 -23.96
C VAL A 109 -5.93 -8.54 -22.70
N ALA A 110 -6.97 -8.55 -21.87
CA ALA A 110 -7.00 -7.80 -20.62
C ALA A 110 -5.90 -8.29 -19.66
N LEU A 111 -5.17 -7.36 -19.06
CA LEU A 111 -4.12 -7.65 -18.08
C LEU A 111 -4.72 -7.72 -16.67
N PRO A 112 -4.88 -8.90 -16.03
CA PRO A 112 -5.58 -9.00 -14.74
C PRO A 112 -4.85 -8.27 -13.60
N GLY A 113 -3.52 -8.19 -13.68
CA GLY A 113 -2.68 -7.49 -12.70
C GLY A 113 -2.52 -5.99 -12.98
N ALA A 114 -3.17 -5.44 -14.01
CA ALA A 114 -3.12 -4.00 -14.27
C ALA A 114 -3.97 -3.24 -13.26
N LEU A 115 -3.57 -2.00 -12.97
CA LEU A 115 -4.23 -1.18 -11.95
C LEU A 115 -5.74 -1.04 -12.20
N ILE A 116 -6.14 -0.80 -13.45
CA ILE A 116 -7.56 -0.67 -13.82
C ILE A 116 -8.32 -1.99 -13.61
N SER A 117 -7.76 -3.12 -14.01
CA SER A 117 -8.39 -4.44 -13.89
C SER A 117 -8.58 -4.83 -12.42
N LEU A 118 -7.55 -4.60 -11.59
CA LEU A 118 -7.63 -4.84 -10.15
C LEU A 118 -8.69 -3.95 -9.48
N THR A 119 -8.79 -2.68 -9.89
CA THR A 119 -9.79 -1.75 -9.34
C THR A 119 -11.21 -2.08 -9.83
N GLN A 120 -11.40 -2.49 -11.08
CA GLN A 120 -12.70 -2.98 -11.56
C GLN A 120 -13.13 -4.24 -10.81
N ALA A 121 -12.20 -5.17 -10.56
CA ALA A 121 -12.46 -6.37 -9.75
C ALA A 121 -12.75 -6.04 -8.28
N HIS A 122 -12.21 -4.93 -7.74
CA HIS A 122 -12.59 -4.43 -6.42
C HIS A 122 -14.03 -3.90 -6.42
N VAL A 123 -14.38 -3.04 -7.38
CA VAL A 123 -15.75 -2.50 -7.52
C VAL A 123 -16.79 -3.59 -7.72
N ALA A 124 -16.49 -4.61 -8.52
CA ALA A 124 -17.38 -5.75 -8.75
C ALA A 124 -17.60 -6.63 -7.50
N ARG A 125 -16.72 -6.54 -6.49
CA ARG A 125 -16.81 -7.28 -5.22
C ARG A 125 -17.34 -6.45 -4.06
N LEU A 126 -17.82 -5.23 -4.32
CA LEU A 126 -18.40 -4.40 -3.27
C LEU A 126 -19.65 -5.06 -2.68
N PRO A 127 -19.87 -4.96 -1.36
CA PRO A 127 -21.09 -5.45 -0.73
C PRO A 127 -22.35 -4.84 -1.35
N ARG A 128 -23.44 -5.61 -1.43
CA ARG A 128 -24.69 -5.20 -2.08
C ARG A 128 -25.20 -3.85 -1.57
N ASN A 129 -25.16 -3.63 -0.25
CA ASN A 129 -25.61 -2.38 0.36
C ASN A 129 -24.78 -1.16 -0.11
N ILE A 130 -23.48 -1.34 -0.33
CA ILE A 130 -22.58 -0.28 -0.83
C ILE A 130 -22.91 0.02 -2.30
N VAL A 131 -23.16 -1.02 -3.10
CA VAL A 131 -23.55 -0.88 -4.51
C VAL A 131 -24.86 -0.11 -4.62
N GLU A 132 -25.89 -0.51 -3.87
CA GLU A 132 -27.21 0.13 -3.88
C GLU A 132 -27.16 1.60 -3.41
N GLN A 133 -26.31 1.91 -2.43
CA GLN A 133 -26.22 3.26 -1.86
C GLN A 133 -25.35 4.22 -2.68
N HIS A 134 -24.34 3.71 -3.39
CA HIS A 134 -23.27 4.56 -3.93
C HIS A 134 -22.99 4.41 -5.43
N LEU A 135 -23.61 3.43 -6.10
CA LEU A 135 -23.50 3.24 -7.55
C LEU A 135 -24.83 3.56 -8.25
N PRO A 136 -24.81 3.87 -9.55
CA PRO A 136 -26.04 4.13 -10.31
C PRO A 136 -26.98 2.92 -10.31
N ALA A 137 -28.29 3.20 -10.29
CA ALA A 137 -29.31 2.18 -10.54
C ALA A 137 -29.04 1.47 -11.88
N GLY A 138 -29.30 0.17 -11.94
CA GLY A 138 -28.98 -0.65 -13.11
C GLY A 138 -27.59 -1.29 -13.06
N PHE A 139 -26.66 -0.82 -12.20
CA PHE A 139 -25.31 -1.41 -12.11
C PHE A 139 -25.35 -2.90 -11.74
N SER A 140 -26.11 -3.26 -10.70
CA SER A 140 -26.28 -4.66 -10.29
C SER A 140 -27.00 -5.52 -11.33
N GLN A 141 -27.80 -4.88 -12.19
CA GLN A 141 -28.60 -5.52 -13.23
C GLN A 141 -27.84 -5.64 -14.57
N GLY A 142 -26.58 -5.21 -14.63
CA GLY A 142 -25.78 -5.29 -15.86
C GLY A 142 -26.07 -4.18 -16.87
N ASP A 143 -26.68 -3.06 -16.46
CA ASP A 143 -26.96 -1.94 -17.34
C ASP A 143 -25.65 -1.34 -17.89
N MET A 144 -25.53 -1.33 -19.22
CA MET A 144 -24.31 -0.91 -19.90
C MET A 144 -23.98 0.57 -19.64
N HIS A 145 -24.99 1.43 -19.47
CA HIS A 145 -24.77 2.85 -19.20
C HIS A 145 -24.28 3.06 -17.76
N ALA A 146 -24.84 2.36 -16.78
CA ALA A 146 -24.39 2.37 -15.40
C ALA A 146 -22.94 1.86 -15.30
N HIS A 147 -22.61 0.73 -15.94
CA HIS A 147 -21.24 0.22 -15.98
C HIS A 147 -20.26 1.20 -16.63
N ARG A 148 -20.66 1.86 -17.73
CA ARG A 148 -19.81 2.86 -18.40
C ARG A 148 -19.59 4.09 -17.51
N SER A 149 -20.63 4.55 -16.80
CA SER A 149 -20.55 5.66 -15.85
C SER A 149 -19.58 5.34 -14.72
N VAL A 150 -19.71 4.16 -14.10
CA VAL A 150 -18.84 3.71 -13.00
C VAL A 150 -17.39 3.57 -13.48
N LEU A 151 -17.18 3.01 -14.68
CA LEU A 151 -15.86 2.91 -15.28
C LEU A 151 -15.23 4.29 -15.55
N GLY A 152 -16.03 5.28 -15.95
CA GLY A 152 -15.60 6.68 -16.07
C GLY A 152 -15.07 7.22 -14.75
N MET A 153 -15.85 7.09 -13.68
CA MET A 153 -15.45 7.51 -12.33
C MET A 153 -14.19 6.79 -11.85
N VAL A 154 -14.08 5.47 -12.06
CA VAL A 154 -12.86 4.70 -11.73
C VAL A 154 -11.65 5.27 -12.47
N ARG A 155 -11.76 5.51 -13.79
CA ARG A 155 -10.66 6.06 -14.59
C ARG A 155 -10.21 7.43 -14.08
N ASP A 156 -11.14 8.28 -13.65
CA ASP A 156 -10.81 9.59 -13.08
C ASP A 156 -10.06 9.46 -11.75
N VAL A 157 -10.52 8.60 -10.84
CA VAL A 157 -9.80 8.32 -9.58
C VAL A 157 -8.39 7.79 -9.85
N LEU A 158 -8.23 6.85 -10.79
CA LEU A 158 -6.92 6.31 -11.17
C LEU A 158 -6.02 7.36 -11.81
N LYS A 159 -6.56 8.24 -12.65
CA LYS A 159 -5.83 9.36 -13.26
C LYS A 159 -5.28 10.28 -12.18
N HIS A 160 -6.12 10.75 -11.27
CA HIS A 160 -5.71 11.67 -10.21
C HIS A 160 -4.69 11.02 -9.25
N THR A 161 -4.92 9.77 -8.85
CA THR A 161 -4.00 9.06 -7.94
C THR A 161 -2.61 8.87 -8.57
N ARG A 162 -2.55 8.53 -9.87
CA ARG A 162 -1.28 8.45 -10.59
C ARG A 162 -0.60 9.80 -10.73
N VAL A 163 -1.33 10.87 -11.04
CA VAL A 163 -0.76 12.22 -11.09
C VAL A 163 -0.17 12.62 -9.74
N THR A 164 -0.84 12.29 -8.63
CA THR A 164 -0.29 12.49 -7.28
C THR A 164 0.99 11.69 -7.08
N LEU A 165 1.02 10.40 -7.43
CA LEU A 165 2.23 9.57 -7.32
C LEU A 165 3.39 10.17 -8.13
N ARG A 166 3.15 10.55 -9.40
CA ARG A 166 4.12 11.22 -10.26
C ARG A 166 4.74 12.44 -9.58
N ASN A 167 3.88 13.32 -9.06
CA ASN A 167 4.34 14.57 -8.47
C ASN A 167 5.18 14.32 -7.21
N LEU A 168 4.85 13.29 -6.42
CA LEU A 168 5.63 12.88 -5.28
C LEU A 168 6.98 12.25 -5.67
N LEU A 169 7.02 11.41 -6.71
CA LEU A 169 8.26 10.86 -7.27
C LEU A 169 9.22 11.96 -7.75
N LEU A 170 8.68 13.09 -8.20
CA LEU A 170 9.41 14.27 -8.69
C LEU A 170 9.74 15.29 -7.59
N LYS A 171 9.53 14.97 -6.31
CA LYS A 171 9.81 15.87 -5.19
C LYS A 171 11.25 16.35 -5.23
N ASN A 172 11.43 17.68 -5.32
CA ASN A 172 12.74 18.37 -5.45
C ASN A 172 13.57 17.97 -6.69
N ILE A 173 12.92 17.43 -7.73
CA ILE A 173 13.53 17.15 -9.04
C ILE A 173 13.14 18.27 -10.02
N ILE A 174 11.84 18.53 -10.16
CA ILE A 174 11.28 19.63 -10.94
C ILE A 174 10.09 20.26 -10.22
N ASN A 175 9.68 21.45 -10.65
CA ASN A 175 8.45 22.07 -10.16
C ASN A 175 7.23 21.25 -10.67
N THR A 176 6.36 20.89 -9.74
CA THR A 176 5.09 20.21 -10.03
C THR A 176 3.93 21.02 -9.44
N SER A 177 2.70 20.58 -9.68
CA SER A 177 1.53 21.19 -9.04
C SER A 177 1.46 20.95 -7.53
N LEU A 178 2.18 19.96 -6.98
CA LEU A 178 2.22 19.68 -5.54
C LEU A 178 3.43 20.31 -4.85
N THR A 179 4.57 20.40 -5.52
CA THR A 179 5.85 20.77 -4.88
C THR A 179 6.69 21.65 -5.80
N LYS A 180 7.22 22.74 -5.25
CA LYS A 180 8.32 23.50 -5.86
C LYS A 180 9.65 22.89 -5.44
N VAL A 181 10.69 23.04 -6.25
CA VAL A 181 12.05 22.65 -5.88
C VAL A 181 12.57 23.65 -4.84
N THR A 182 12.77 23.19 -3.61
CA THR A 182 13.23 24.03 -2.48
C THR A 182 14.53 23.53 -1.85
N GLY A 183 15.06 22.39 -2.31
CA GLY A 183 16.29 21.81 -1.78
C GLY A 183 16.65 20.51 -2.48
N ALA A 184 17.35 19.64 -1.75
CA ALA A 184 17.75 18.33 -2.26
C ALA A 184 16.56 17.40 -2.51
N ALA A 185 16.64 16.64 -3.60
CA ALA A 185 15.81 15.47 -3.83
C ALA A 185 16.07 14.45 -2.71
N PRO A 186 15.04 13.88 -2.08
CA PRO A 186 15.21 12.97 -0.95
C PRO A 186 15.90 11.67 -1.37
N CYS A 187 16.54 10.98 -0.43
CA CYS A 187 16.94 9.59 -0.66
C CYS A 187 15.69 8.67 -0.77
N LEU A 188 15.88 7.45 -1.25
CA LEU A 188 14.77 6.56 -1.57
C LEU A 188 13.88 6.22 -0.37
N GLU A 189 14.47 6.04 0.82
CA GLU A 189 13.74 5.80 2.06
C GLU A 189 12.83 6.99 2.45
N VAL A 190 13.38 8.20 2.41
CA VAL A 190 12.62 9.42 2.73
C VAL A 190 11.55 9.68 1.68
N LEU A 191 11.83 9.39 0.42
CA LEU A 191 10.86 9.47 -0.66
C LEU A 191 9.70 8.50 -0.43
N PHE A 192 9.99 7.23 -0.17
CA PHE A 192 8.97 6.22 0.07
C PHE A 192 8.07 6.59 1.26
N ASN A 193 8.67 7.02 2.37
CA ASN A 193 7.92 7.47 3.54
C ASN A 193 7.11 8.75 3.28
N THR A 194 7.61 9.66 2.44
CA THR A 194 6.83 10.81 1.97
C THR A 194 5.60 10.36 1.20
N ILE A 195 5.74 9.39 0.29
CA ILE A 195 4.63 8.87 -0.52
C ILE A 195 3.63 8.13 0.37
N ASN A 196 4.11 7.28 1.28
CA ASN A 196 3.28 6.55 2.23
C ASN A 196 2.45 7.50 3.11
N GLN A 197 3.08 8.54 3.66
CA GLN A 197 2.39 9.57 4.43
C GLN A 197 1.35 10.31 3.56
N ALA A 198 1.71 10.72 2.34
CA ALA A 198 0.79 11.44 1.45
C ALA A 198 -0.43 10.59 1.02
N PHE A 199 -0.31 9.26 1.03
CA PHE A 199 -1.39 8.37 0.65
C PHE A 199 -2.32 8.01 1.80
N PHE A 200 -1.81 7.89 3.03
CA PHE A 200 -2.57 7.31 4.14
C PHE A 200 -2.74 8.24 5.34
N ALA A 201 -2.05 9.37 5.39
CA ALA A 201 -2.28 10.34 6.45
C ALA A 201 -3.62 11.05 6.25
N ASN A 202 -4.41 11.08 7.32
CA ASN A 202 -5.67 11.80 7.39
C ASN A 202 -5.58 12.85 8.50
N ALA A 203 -6.51 13.81 8.52
CA ALA A 203 -6.55 14.83 9.56
C ALA A 203 -6.56 14.18 10.96
N GLY A 204 -5.52 14.45 11.75
CA GLY A 204 -5.35 13.90 13.11
C GLY A 204 -4.76 12.50 13.21
N ILE A 205 -4.50 11.80 12.10
CA ILE A 205 -3.89 10.46 12.09
C ILE A 205 -2.54 10.52 11.39
N HIS A 206 -1.47 10.43 12.18
CA HIS A 206 -0.11 10.29 11.66
C HIS A 206 0.18 8.82 11.35
N VAL A 207 0.61 8.52 10.13
CA VAL A 207 1.02 7.16 9.76
C VAL A 207 2.46 6.95 10.22
N PRO A 208 2.76 5.90 11.01
CA PRO A 208 4.14 5.64 11.41
C PRO A 208 5.02 5.48 10.18
N PRO A 209 6.25 6.02 10.18
CA PRO A 209 7.21 5.75 9.11
C PRO A 209 7.39 4.24 8.92
N VAL A 210 7.35 3.81 7.67
CA VAL A 210 7.66 2.43 7.31
C VAL A 210 9.15 2.21 7.52
N ILE A 211 9.46 1.12 8.22
CA ILE A 211 10.82 0.70 8.49
C ILE A 211 11.45 0.21 7.18
N TRP A 212 12.29 1.03 6.55
CA TRP A 212 12.85 0.78 5.22
C TRP A 212 13.57 -0.57 5.08
N ARG A 213 14.34 -0.97 6.09
CA ARG A 213 15.03 -2.27 6.13
C ARG A 213 14.07 -3.47 5.98
N ASN A 214 12.83 -3.34 6.44
CA ASN A 214 11.84 -4.43 6.43
C ASN A 214 11.05 -4.50 5.11
N LEU A 215 11.20 -3.52 4.21
CA LEU A 215 10.51 -3.54 2.93
C LEU A 215 11.09 -4.64 2.03
N PRO A 216 10.23 -5.42 1.34
CA PRO A 216 10.69 -6.37 0.34
C PRO A 216 11.54 -5.68 -0.73
N ILE A 217 12.61 -6.35 -1.17
CA ILE A 217 13.54 -5.78 -2.14
C ILE A 217 12.85 -5.35 -3.44
N GLY A 218 11.85 -6.12 -3.89
CA GLY A 218 11.07 -5.78 -5.08
C GLY A 218 10.32 -4.44 -4.97
N VAL A 219 9.90 -4.04 -3.76
CA VAL A 219 9.29 -2.72 -3.53
C VAL A 219 10.35 -1.62 -3.67
N LYS A 220 11.54 -1.82 -3.07
CA LYS A 220 12.65 -0.85 -3.16
C LYS A 220 13.05 -0.63 -4.62
N VAL A 221 13.30 -1.72 -5.35
CA VAL A 221 13.66 -1.70 -6.77
C VAL A 221 12.57 -1.02 -7.60
N ARG A 222 11.29 -1.33 -7.32
CA ARG A 222 10.18 -0.70 -8.03
C ARG A 222 10.19 0.82 -7.85
N PHE A 223 10.32 1.31 -6.62
CA PHE A 223 10.29 2.76 -6.37
C PHE A 223 11.52 3.47 -6.91
N ALA A 224 12.70 2.85 -6.85
CA ALA A 224 13.90 3.35 -7.51
C ALA A 224 13.67 3.49 -9.02
N TYR A 225 13.21 2.43 -9.67
CA TYR A 225 12.91 2.44 -11.10
C TYR A 225 11.87 3.50 -11.47
N LEU A 226 10.73 3.53 -10.74
CA LEU A 226 9.68 4.52 -10.98
C LEU A 226 10.20 5.95 -10.87
N ARG A 227 11.07 6.24 -9.89
CA ARG A 227 11.69 7.55 -9.75
C ARG A 227 12.59 7.86 -10.93
N LEU A 228 13.52 6.96 -11.27
CA LEU A 228 14.51 7.17 -12.34
C LEU A 228 13.84 7.39 -13.69
N GLU A 229 12.89 6.53 -14.06
CA GLU A 229 12.12 6.63 -15.30
C GLU A 229 11.28 7.92 -15.33
N THR A 230 10.62 8.26 -14.23
CA THR A 230 9.82 9.50 -14.15
C THR A 230 10.70 10.75 -14.27
N ALA A 231 11.90 10.72 -13.67
CA ALA A 231 12.86 11.82 -13.73
C ALA A 231 13.48 11.97 -15.13
N ALA A 232 13.80 10.86 -15.79
CA ALA A 232 14.26 10.82 -17.18
C ALA A 232 13.20 11.39 -18.14
N TYR A 233 11.95 10.91 -18.01
CA TYR A 233 10.82 11.38 -18.80
C TYR A 233 10.56 12.88 -18.61
N ALA A 234 10.73 13.39 -17.39
CA ALA A 234 10.54 14.80 -17.09
C ALA A 234 11.61 15.71 -17.72
N LEU A 235 12.83 15.22 -17.93
CA LEU A 235 13.91 15.96 -18.59
C LEU A 235 13.77 15.96 -20.12
N GLN A 236 13.33 14.83 -20.68
CA GLN A 236 13.21 14.64 -22.12
C GLN A 236 11.81 14.12 -22.45
N PRO A 237 10.77 14.96 -22.31
CA PRO A 237 9.42 14.55 -22.67
C PRO A 237 9.38 14.24 -24.18
N PRO A 238 8.86 13.07 -24.59
CA PRO A 238 8.73 12.73 -25.99
C PRO A 238 7.81 13.74 -26.69
N GLN A 239 8.09 13.98 -27.97
CA GLN A 239 7.27 14.82 -28.85
C GLN A 239 5.90 14.13 -29.05
N GLY A 240 4.94 14.34 -28.16
CA GLY A 240 3.60 13.77 -28.25
C GLY A 240 2.80 13.75 -26.95
N HIS A 241 1.61 13.15 -26.99
CA HIS A 241 0.67 13.05 -25.86
C HIS A 241 0.93 11.85 -24.93
N GLY A 242 2.15 11.30 -24.95
CA GLY A 242 2.53 10.18 -24.09
C GLY A 242 2.48 10.55 -22.61
N SER A 243 2.16 9.57 -21.76
CA SER A 243 2.37 9.67 -20.33
C SER A 243 3.63 8.89 -19.94
N GLN A 244 4.34 9.33 -18.91
CA GLN A 244 5.48 8.58 -18.33
C GLN A 244 5.12 7.13 -17.93
N TRP A 245 3.82 6.83 -17.72
CA TRP A 245 3.38 5.48 -17.42
C TRP A 245 3.54 4.52 -18.60
N THR A 246 3.57 5.02 -19.83
CA THR A 246 3.75 4.20 -21.04
C THR A 246 5.12 3.53 -21.10
N PRO A 247 6.27 4.24 -21.00
CA PRO A 247 7.56 3.57 -20.98
C PRO A 247 7.72 2.67 -19.76
N ILE A 248 7.16 3.05 -18.59
CA ILE A 248 7.09 2.17 -17.41
C ILE A 248 6.40 0.85 -17.79
N ASP A 249 5.16 0.89 -18.26
CA ASP A 249 4.37 -0.31 -18.58
C ASP A 249 5.05 -1.18 -19.65
N ASN A 250 5.67 -0.56 -20.66
CA ASN A 250 6.42 -1.28 -21.69
C ASN A 250 7.61 -2.03 -21.09
N HIS A 251 8.37 -1.38 -20.21
CA HIS A 251 9.53 -1.99 -19.56
C HIS A 251 9.12 -3.13 -18.62
N LEU A 252 7.97 -3.01 -17.94
CA LEU A 252 7.47 -4.09 -17.08
C LEU A 252 7.04 -5.31 -17.88
N GLN A 253 6.42 -5.10 -19.03
CA GLN A 253 6.12 -6.17 -19.97
C GLN A 253 7.42 -6.83 -20.45
N PHE A 254 8.43 -6.04 -20.83
CA PHE A 254 9.74 -6.57 -21.21
C PHE A 254 10.36 -7.41 -20.09
N LEU A 255 10.43 -6.90 -18.85
CA LEU A 255 10.97 -7.63 -17.71
C LEU A 255 10.22 -8.94 -17.43
N SER A 256 8.92 -9.01 -17.72
CA SER A 256 8.13 -10.24 -17.52
C SER A 256 8.54 -11.38 -18.45
N THR A 257 9.26 -11.09 -19.54
CA THR A 257 9.77 -12.09 -20.49
C THR A 257 11.25 -12.43 -20.29
N GLN A 258 11.92 -11.78 -19.34
CA GLN A 258 13.36 -11.98 -19.10
C GLN A 258 13.64 -13.12 -18.12
N SER A 259 14.89 -13.60 -18.15
CA SER A 259 15.40 -14.57 -17.17
C SER A 259 15.44 -13.96 -15.77
N MET A 260 15.43 -14.82 -14.76
CA MET A 260 15.57 -14.35 -13.37
C MET A 260 16.94 -13.69 -13.12
N ASP A 261 17.99 -14.16 -13.80
CA ASP A 261 19.33 -13.60 -13.67
C ASP A 261 19.42 -12.19 -14.27
N TYR A 262 18.81 -11.97 -15.43
CA TYR A 262 18.63 -10.65 -16.01
C TYR A 262 17.87 -9.71 -15.05
N ILE A 263 16.76 -10.17 -14.48
CA ILE A 263 15.95 -9.36 -13.55
C ILE A 263 16.76 -9.01 -12.30
N ARG A 264 17.58 -9.93 -11.77
CA ARG A 264 18.47 -9.66 -10.62
C ARG A 264 19.53 -8.63 -10.97
N ALA A 265 20.22 -8.80 -12.11
CA ALA A 265 21.24 -7.87 -12.57
C ALA A 265 20.66 -6.45 -12.79
N TRP A 266 19.50 -6.37 -13.45
CA TRP A 266 18.76 -5.13 -13.64
C TRP A 266 18.36 -4.49 -12.29
N ALA A 267 17.81 -5.28 -11.37
CA ALA A 267 17.35 -4.77 -10.08
C ALA A 267 18.49 -4.15 -9.27
N ASP A 268 19.67 -4.78 -9.29
CA ASP A 268 20.84 -4.27 -8.60
C ASP A 268 21.36 -2.97 -9.23
N LEU A 269 21.48 -2.92 -10.56
CA LEU A 269 21.86 -1.71 -11.29
C LEU A 269 20.90 -0.54 -11.04
N ILE A 270 19.59 -0.80 -10.97
CA ILE A 270 18.57 0.22 -10.67
C ILE A 270 18.79 0.82 -9.28
N LEU A 271 19.04 0.00 -8.26
CA LEU A 271 19.29 0.49 -6.91
C LEU A 271 20.61 1.28 -6.84
N ARG A 272 21.67 0.79 -7.49
CA ARG A 272 22.96 1.49 -7.57
C ARG A 272 22.82 2.86 -8.22
N LYS A 273 22.14 2.95 -9.37
CA LYS A 273 21.90 4.22 -10.07
C LYS A 273 21.05 5.19 -9.24
N ASP A 274 20.05 4.68 -8.54
CA ASP A 274 19.22 5.50 -7.66
C ASP A 274 20.05 6.10 -6.51
N VAL A 275 20.95 5.32 -5.93
CA VAL A 275 21.92 5.80 -4.91
C VAL A 275 22.94 6.77 -5.51
N GLU A 276 23.47 6.50 -6.71
CA GLU A 276 24.40 7.38 -7.42
C GLU A 276 23.79 8.77 -7.66
N MET A 277 22.53 8.79 -8.14
CA MET A 277 21.84 10.03 -8.45
C MET A 277 21.40 10.81 -7.22
N PHE A 278 20.83 10.12 -6.21
CA PHE A 278 20.12 10.79 -5.12
C PHE A 278 20.80 10.66 -3.77
N GLY A 279 21.81 9.81 -3.64
CA GLY A 279 22.57 9.59 -2.41
C GLY A 279 21.72 9.07 -1.24
N LEU A 280 22.40 8.79 -0.13
CA LEU A 280 21.75 8.41 1.12
C LEU A 280 21.20 9.62 1.88
N GLY A 281 21.80 10.81 1.69
CA GLY A 281 21.38 12.07 2.30
C GLY A 281 20.52 12.97 1.41
N GLY A 282 20.24 12.55 0.17
CA GLY A 282 19.65 13.41 -0.86
C GLY A 282 20.70 14.11 -1.72
N SER A 283 20.28 14.60 -2.89
CA SER A 283 21.15 15.34 -3.82
C SER A 283 20.44 16.53 -4.46
N ILE A 284 21.20 17.55 -4.86
CA ILE A 284 20.65 18.62 -5.70
C ILE A 284 20.50 18.06 -7.12
N TYR A 285 19.29 17.77 -7.57
CA TYR A 285 19.06 17.09 -8.84
C TYR A 285 19.72 17.79 -10.04
N ALA A 286 19.78 19.12 -10.03
CA ALA A 286 20.43 19.89 -11.09
C ALA A 286 21.92 19.55 -11.28
N SER A 287 22.63 19.08 -10.25
CA SER A 287 24.04 18.67 -10.35
C SER A 287 24.22 17.25 -10.90
N VAL A 288 23.17 16.41 -10.89
CA VAL A 288 23.23 15.00 -11.30
C VAL A 288 22.39 14.68 -12.54
N LYS A 289 21.56 15.62 -13.03
CA LYS A 289 20.64 15.41 -14.16
C LYS A 289 21.30 15.00 -15.50
N HIS A 290 22.62 15.14 -15.59
CA HIS A 290 23.41 14.79 -16.77
C HIS A 290 23.83 13.31 -16.77
N LEU A 291 23.71 12.63 -15.62
CA LEU A 291 23.99 11.20 -15.50
C LEU A 291 22.89 10.39 -16.19
N PRO A 292 23.21 9.22 -16.76
CA PRO A 292 22.21 8.32 -17.33
C PRO A 292 21.34 7.70 -16.24
N HIS A 293 20.04 8.01 -16.25
CA HIS A 293 19.06 7.57 -15.25
C HIS A 293 18.83 6.07 -15.21
N LEU A 294 18.87 5.40 -16.36
CA LEU A 294 18.51 4.00 -16.49
C LEU A 294 19.69 3.20 -17.05
N PRO A 295 19.87 1.94 -16.61
CA PRO A 295 20.85 1.06 -17.24
C PRO A 295 20.39 0.70 -18.65
N THR A 296 21.33 0.60 -19.58
CA THR A 296 21.08 0.06 -20.91
C THR A 296 20.94 -1.45 -20.87
N HIS A 297 20.42 -2.05 -21.95
CA HIS A 297 20.36 -3.51 -22.06
C HIS A 297 21.74 -4.16 -21.98
N GLU A 298 22.74 -3.52 -22.62
CA GLU A 298 24.14 -3.94 -22.60
C GLU A 298 24.74 -3.88 -21.20
N ASP A 299 24.44 -2.85 -20.41
CA ASP A 299 24.86 -2.75 -19.01
C ASP A 299 24.35 -3.93 -18.18
N VAL A 300 23.09 -4.33 -18.39
CA VAL A 300 22.48 -5.46 -17.65
C VAL A 300 23.12 -6.78 -18.02
N LEU A 301 23.33 -7.04 -19.32
CA LEU A 301 23.98 -8.26 -19.78
C LEU A 301 25.43 -8.37 -19.30
N ALA A 302 26.19 -7.27 -19.39
CA ALA A 302 27.56 -7.23 -18.88
C ALA A 302 27.61 -7.49 -17.36
N HIS A 303 26.61 -7.01 -16.62
CA HIS A 303 26.50 -7.24 -15.18
C HIS A 303 26.08 -8.69 -14.83
N GLU A 304 25.24 -9.30 -15.65
CA GLU A 304 24.88 -10.72 -15.56
C GLU A 304 26.10 -11.62 -15.81
N GLU A 305 26.87 -11.35 -16.86
CA GLU A 305 28.08 -12.09 -17.25
C GLU A 305 29.24 -11.94 -16.26
N ALA A 306 29.38 -10.76 -15.64
CA ALA A 306 30.39 -10.53 -14.60
C ALA A 306 30.16 -11.39 -13.34
N GLY A 307 29.05 -12.14 -13.29
CA GLY A 307 28.60 -12.90 -12.15
C GLY A 307 28.11 -11.92 -11.11
N GLY A 308 26.79 -11.88 -10.88
CA GLY A 308 26.15 -11.17 -9.76
C GLY A 308 26.52 -11.71 -8.37
N ALA A 309 27.80 -12.08 -8.18
CA ALA A 309 28.44 -12.59 -6.98
C ALA A 309 28.84 -11.48 -6.01
N ASP A 310 28.84 -10.21 -6.44
CA ASP A 310 28.63 -9.11 -5.51
C ASP A 310 27.15 -9.12 -5.14
N ALA A 311 26.84 -9.95 -4.14
CA ALA A 311 25.55 -10.03 -3.49
C ALA A 311 24.91 -8.65 -3.43
N LEU A 312 23.61 -8.57 -3.77
CA LEU A 312 22.74 -7.47 -3.37
C LEU A 312 23.19 -7.06 -1.96
N PRO A 313 23.86 -5.91 -1.79
CA PRO A 313 24.62 -5.71 -0.58
C PRO A 313 23.63 -5.78 0.58
N ASP A 314 24.07 -6.42 1.67
CA ASP A 314 23.58 -6.12 3.01
C ASP A 314 23.85 -4.62 3.31
N MET A 315 23.27 -3.73 2.53
CA MET A 315 22.94 -2.39 2.95
C MET A 315 21.68 -2.60 3.80
N ILE A 316 21.77 -2.65 5.13
CA ILE A 316 22.43 -1.65 5.94
C ILE A 316 22.95 -2.27 7.25
N GLU A 317 24.27 -2.44 7.39
CA GLU A 317 24.94 -2.43 8.69
C GLU A 317 25.04 -0.95 9.18
N VAL A 318 23.94 -0.39 9.73
CA VAL A 318 23.98 0.91 10.43
C VAL A 318 24.73 0.64 11.72
N GLY A 319 26.01 1.02 11.76
CA GLY A 319 26.78 0.82 12.98
C GLY A 319 28.15 1.47 13.05
N LYS A 320 28.57 2.32 12.11
CA LYS A 320 29.81 3.11 12.29
C LYS A 320 29.61 4.56 11.89
N THR A 321 29.37 5.37 12.93
CA THR A 321 29.60 6.82 13.05
C THR A 321 30.08 7.54 11.80
N ALA A 322 29.17 8.19 11.08
CA ALA A 322 29.46 9.37 10.27
C ALA A 322 28.73 10.56 10.90
N ILE A 323 29.47 11.37 11.66
CA ILE A 323 29.00 12.68 12.12
C ILE A 323 29.08 13.61 10.89
N SER A 324 27.98 13.84 10.20
CA SER A 324 27.93 14.90 9.18
C SER A 324 27.66 16.24 9.88
N ARG A 325 28.54 17.22 9.70
CA ARG A 325 28.28 18.61 10.12
C ARG A 325 27.33 19.27 9.11
N CYS A 326 26.31 19.96 9.60
CA CYS A 326 25.50 20.85 8.77
C CYS A 326 26.32 22.10 8.38
N ALA A 327 25.97 22.71 7.24
CA ALA A 327 26.64 23.92 6.73
C ALA A 327 26.49 25.17 7.63
N ASP A 328 25.64 25.09 8.67
CA ASP A 328 25.43 26.12 9.68
C ASP A 328 26.17 25.84 11.01
N GLY A 329 26.99 24.78 11.07
CA GLY A 329 27.76 24.40 12.26
C GLY A 329 26.97 23.60 13.31
N SER A 330 25.68 23.30 13.09
CA SER A 330 24.88 22.49 14.00
C SER A 330 25.22 20.99 13.90
N GLN A 331 25.21 20.28 15.03
CA GLN A 331 25.27 18.82 15.08
C GLN A 331 23.87 18.23 15.29
N LEU A 332 23.46 17.27 14.45
CA LEU A 332 22.33 16.40 14.72
C LEU A 332 22.81 15.18 15.52
N VAL A 333 22.45 15.12 16.81
CA VAL A 333 22.66 13.92 17.62
C VAL A 333 21.45 13.01 17.45
N SER A 334 21.66 11.84 16.84
CA SER A 334 20.68 10.77 16.84
C SER A 334 20.55 10.21 18.26
N GLN A 335 19.32 10.15 18.80
CA GLN A 335 19.01 9.77 20.18
C GLN A 335 19.11 8.25 20.44
N ARG A 336 20.10 7.57 19.84
CA ARG A 336 20.30 6.11 19.93
C ARG A 336 21.63 5.69 20.55
N THR A 337 22.36 6.59 21.21
CA THR A 337 23.72 6.32 21.72
C THR A 337 23.81 6.17 23.25
N LEU A 338 22.76 5.70 23.94
CA LEU A 338 22.81 5.52 25.41
C LEU A 338 22.28 4.17 25.93
N LEU A 339 22.16 3.16 25.07
CA LEU A 339 22.04 1.78 25.51
C LEU A 339 23.02 0.96 24.65
N GLU A 340 23.82 0.13 25.30
CA GLU A 340 24.90 -0.70 24.73
C GLU A 340 26.29 -0.04 24.62
N ARG A 341 26.92 0.17 25.77
CA ARG A 341 28.37 -0.09 25.90
C ARG A 341 28.63 -0.88 27.17
N PRO A 342 29.37 -2.01 27.12
CA PRO A 342 29.93 -2.61 28.31
C PRO A 342 30.96 -1.66 28.93
N VAL A 343 30.86 -1.47 30.24
CA VAL A 343 31.75 -0.65 31.05
C VAL A 343 33.15 -1.27 31.01
N GLY A 344 34.14 -0.53 30.50
CA GLY A 344 35.53 -0.91 30.67
C GLY A 344 36.52 -0.39 29.64
N GLN A 345 36.68 0.93 29.47
CA GLN A 345 38.00 1.54 29.32
C GLN A 345 37.89 3.06 29.43
N ARG A 346 38.71 3.64 30.30
CA ARG A 346 38.84 5.08 30.51
C ARG A 346 39.52 5.67 29.28
N ASP A 347 38.94 6.75 28.76
CA ASP A 347 39.65 7.95 28.30
C ASP A 347 38.58 8.92 27.79
N PHE A 348 38.37 10.02 28.51
CA PHE A 348 37.95 11.36 28.08
C PHE A 348 37.46 12.14 29.31
N ALA A 349 38.15 13.24 29.61
CA ALA A 349 37.86 14.14 30.72
C ALA A 349 36.54 14.89 30.50
N ILE A 350 35.68 14.92 31.53
CA ILE A 350 34.47 15.75 31.59
C ILE A 350 34.86 17.07 32.28
N PRO A 351 34.54 18.26 31.71
CA PRO A 351 34.68 19.53 32.41
C PRO A 351 33.66 19.65 33.55
N ASN A 352 34.12 20.19 34.67
CA ASN A 352 33.41 20.33 35.94
C ASN A 352 31.96 20.85 35.83
N GLY A 353 31.04 20.19 36.55
CA GLY A 353 29.78 20.84 36.94
C GLY A 353 28.51 19.98 37.01
N CYS A 354 28.51 18.72 37.45
CA CYS A 354 27.31 18.04 37.95
C CYS A 354 27.69 16.88 38.88
N SER A 355 27.13 16.88 40.10
CA SER A 355 27.30 15.83 41.10
C SER A 355 26.10 14.87 41.02
N PRO A 356 26.27 13.54 40.97
CA PRO A 356 25.14 12.62 41.02
C PRO A 356 24.78 12.27 42.46
N ASN A 357 23.53 12.51 42.84
CA ASN A 357 22.94 11.90 44.02
C ASN A 357 22.79 10.39 43.78
N VAL A 358 23.47 9.61 44.61
CA VAL A 358 23.45 8.14 44.63
C VAL A 358 22.13 7.65 45.24
N ALA A 359 21.35 6.89 44.47
CA ALA A 359 20.26 6.07 44.99
C ALA A 359 20.49 4.59 44.60
N LYS A 360 20.12 3.72 45.54
CA LYS A 360 20.57 2.34 45.75
C LYS A 360 20.26 1.36 44.59
N THR A 361 21.17 0.40 44.41
CA THR A 361 21.03 -0.82 43.58
C THR A 361 19.92 -1.76 44.09
N PRO A 362 19.08 -2.34 43.21
CA PRO A 362 18.26 -3.49 43.56
C PRO A 362 18.93 -4.82 43.16
N THR A 363 18.78 -5.83 44.02
CA THR A 363 19.16 -7.25 43.85
C THR A 363 18.20 -7.99 42.90
N PRO A 364 18.60 -9.15 42.33
CA PRO A 364 17.91 -9.76 41.20
C PRO A 364 16.83 -10.73 41.68
N GLU A 365 15.57 -10.32 41.69
CA GLU A 365 14.41 -11.22 41.66
C GLU A 365 13.14 -10.37 41.47
N THR A 366 12.27 -10.82 40.57
CA THR A 366 11.04 -10.16 40.03
C THR A 366 11.23 -9.20 38.85
N ASP A 367 10.91 -9.74 37.68
CA ASP A 367 11.07 -9.15 36.35
C ASP A 367 9.77 -8.42 35.95
N TRP A 368 9.59 -7.17 36.42
CA TRP A 368 8.61 -6.21 35.90
C TRP A 368 9.09 -4.77 36.16
N GLY A 369 9.83 -4.19 35.21
CA GLY A 369 10.22 -2.78 35.26
C GLY A 369 9.11 -1.87 34.71
N TYR A 370 8.58 -0.98 35.55
CA TYR A 370 7.77 0.17 35.12
C TYR A 370 8.68 1.37 34.82
N VAL A 371 8.55 1.98 33.64
CA VAL A 371 9.14 3.30 33.34
C VAL A 371 8.06 4.37 33.49
N ARG A 372 8.29 5.29 34.42
CA ARG A 372 7.49 6.52 34.60
C ARG A 372 8.09 7.60 33.70
N LEU A 373 7.34 8.04 32.69
CA LEU A 373 7.69 9.20 31.87
C LEU A 373 6.89 10.41 32.37
N ASP A 374 7.53 11.27 33.16
CA ASP A 374 7.00 12.59 33.47
C ASP A 374 7.50 13.56 32.38
N CYS A 375 6.60 13.99 31.47
CA CYS A 375 6.90 15.03 30.49
C CYS A 375 6.86 16.41 31.17
N VAL A 376 8.02 16.94 31.55
CA VAL A 376 8.16 18.36 31.89
C VAL A 376 8.39 19.16 30.61
N ARG A 377 7.38 19.93 30.21
CA ARG A 377 7.47 20.86 29.08
C ARG A 377 8.17 22.14 29.56
N THR A 378 9.47 22.28 29.31
CA THR A 378 10.16 23.57 29.49
C THR A 378 9.88 24.47 28.29
N LEU A 379 9.14 25.55 28.49
CA LEU A 379 8.97 26.62 27.49
C LEU A 379 10.23 27.50 27.45
N PRO A 380 10.58 28.10 26.30
CA PRO A 380 11.68 29.05 26.19
C PRO A 380 11.36 30.36 26.92
N PRO A 381 12.36 31.15 27.33
CA PRO A 381 12.14 32.39 28.07
C PRO A 381 11.55 33.46 27.16
N GLU A 382 10.30 33.85 27.40
CA GLU A 382 9.73 35.08 26.85
C GLU A 382 10.17 36.28 27.69
N GLN A 383 10.57 37.34 26.99
CA GLN A 383 10.92 38.63 27.54
C GLN A 383 9.65 39.40 27.95
N GLY A 384 9.61 39.83 29.21
CA GLY A 384 8.93 41.03 29.75
C GLY A 384 7.50 41.36 29.34
N GLY A 385 6.56 41.26 30.30
CA GLY A 385 5.27 41.96 30.22
C GLY A 385 4.23 41.54 31.28
N ASP A 386 3.82 42.51 32.11
CA ASP A 386 2.92 42.51 33.28
C ASP A 386 1.59 41.67 33.27
N VAL A 387 1.41 40.92 34.36
CA VAL A 387 0.28 40.88 35.34
C VAL A 387 -1.19 40.53 34.93
N ARG A 388 -1.69 39.51 35.66
CA ARG A 388 -3.09 39.14 36.06
C ARG A 388 -4.00 38.41 35.05
N LYS A 389 -4.15 37.09 35.25
CA LYS A 389 -5.42 36.32 35.27
C LYS A 389 -5.18 34.89 35.81
N PRO A 390 -6.09 34.31 36.64
CA PRO A 390 -5.94 32.93 37.12
C PRO A 390 -6.46 31.92 36.08
N VAL A 391 -5.69 30.86 35.83
CA VAL A 391 -6.06 29.71 34.97
C VAL A 391 -6.61 28.59 35.87
N PRO A 392 -7.73 27.90 35.53
CA PRO A 392 -8.29 26.83 36.34
C PRO A 392 -7.50 25.51 36.20
N PRO A 393 -7.59 24.58 37.18
CA PRO A 393 -6.80 23.35 37.16
C PRO A 393 -7.34 22.36 36.11
N LEU A 394 -6.44 21.84 35.27
CA LEU A 394 -6.71 20.74 34.35
C LEU A 394 -6.76 19.42 35.14
N ILE A 395 -7.92 18.77 35.12
CA ILE A 395 -8.15 17.41 35.64
C ILE A 395 -7.47 16.42 34.67
N GLY A 396 -6.33 15.86 35.08
CA GLY A 396 -5.64 14.80 34.35
C GLY A 396 -6.26 13.43 34.64
N GLY A 397 -7.02 12.88 33.71
CA GLY A 397 -7.42 11.47 33.73
C GLY A 397 -6.31 10.60 33.14
N THR A 398 -5.92 9.53 33.85
CA THR A 398 -4.98 8.52 33.35
C THR A 398 -5.76 7.35 32.75
N PHE A 399 -5.46 6.98 31.50
CA PHE A 399 -5.96 5.75 30.88
C PHE A 399 -4.84 4.71 30.88
N LYS A 400 -5.11 3.51 31.40
CA LYS A 400 -4.22 2.34 31.29
C LYS A 400 -4.72 1.44 30.18
N TRP A 401 -3.83 1.06 29.26
CA TRP A 401 -4.03 -0.05 28.33
C TRP A 401 -3.22 -1.25 28.79
N VAL A 402 -3.86 -2.42 28.83
CA VAL A 402 -3.18 -3.71 29.04
C VAL A 402 -3.33 -4.50 27.75
N VAL A 403 -2.22 -4.80 27.09
CA VAL A 403 -2.18 -5.73 25.95
C VAL A 403 -1.52 -7.01 26.43
N LEU A 404 -2.31 -8.09 26.49
CA LEU A 404 -1.82 -9.43 26.83
C LEU A 404 -1.51 -10.17 25.52
N TYR A 405 -0.27 -10.63 25.38
CA TYR A 405 0.12 -11.57 24.34
C TYR A 405 0.18 -12.97 24.93
N THR A 406 -0.45 -13.94 24.25
CA THR A 406 -0.17 -15.36 24.47
C THR A 406 0.51 -15.91 23.22
N LEU A 407 1.67 -16.55 23.41
CA LEU A 407 2.42 -17.20 22.35
C LEU A 407 1.75 -18.53 21.99
N MET A 408 1.28 -18.67 20.75
CA MET A 408 0.95 -19.97 20.16
C MET A 408 1.41 -20.07 18.69
N SER A 409 1.71 -21.32 18.30
CA SER A 409 2.36 -21.83 17.08
C SER A 409 1.69 -21.42 15.74
N PRO A 410 2.40 -21.41 14.58
CA PRO A 410 2.06 -20.63 13.39
C PRO A 410 0.86 -21.07 12.53
N SER A 411 0.07 -22.07 12.93
CA SER A 411 -0.81 -22.77 11.96
C SER A 411 -2.28 -22.35 11.94
N THR A 412 -2.74 -21.43 12.79
CA THR A 412 -4.14 -20.96 12.74
C THR A 412 -4.26 -19.53 13.22
N LEU A 413 -4.54 -18.58 12.32
CA LEU A 413 -4.82 -17.18 12.66
C LEU A 413 -6.27 -16.86 12.28
N LEU A 414 -7.14 -16.85 13.30
CA LEU A 414 -8.48 -16.29 13.26
C LEU A 414 -8.52 -15.20 14.35
N LEU A 415 -8.68 -13.94 13.93
CA LEU A 415 -8.67 -12.79 14.83
C LEU A 415 -10.08 -12.54 15.36
N TRP A 416 -10.27 -12.61 16.68
CA TRP A 416 -11.44 -12.05 17.36
C TRP A 416 -11.00 -10.88 18.24
N LEU A 417 -11.50 -9.67 17.95
CA LEU A 417 -11.38 -8.51 18.85
C LEU A 417 -12.58 -8.52 19.80
N LYS A 418 -12.34 -8.62 21.10
CA LYS A 418 -13.34 -8.37 22.13
C LYS A 418 -12.84 -7.21 23.00
N VAL A 419 -13.56 -6.09 22.97
CA VAL A 419 -13.32 -4.92 23.84
C VAL A 419 -14.13 -5.14 25.13
N LEU A 420 -13.47 -5.12 26.29
CA LEU A 420 -14.13 -5.09 27.60
C LEU A 420 -13.81 -3.74 28.29
N PRO A 421 -14.81 -3.01 28.82
CA PRO A 421 -14.57 -1.85 29.65
C PRO A 421 -14.22 -2.28 31.08
N VAL A 422 -13.12 -1.76 31.62
CA VAL A 422 -12.83 -1.84 33.06
C VAL A 422 -13.44 -0.61 33.74
N LEU A 423 -14.49 -0.83 34.52
CA LEU A 423 -15.02 0.15 35.48
C LEU A 423 -14.09 0.21 36.70
N GLY A 424 -13.46 1.35 36.92
CA GLY A 424 -12.77 1.67 38.18
C GLY A 424 -13.46 2.84 38.87
N SER A 425 -14.20 2.56 39.94
CA SER A 425 -14.80 3.56 40.83
C SER A 425 -13.74 4.39 41.56
N LEU A 426 -13.98 5.69 41.66
CA LEU A 426 -13.28 6.60 42.56
C LEU A 426 -13.59 6.25 44.03
N MET A 427 -12.55 6.23 44.87
CA MET A 427 -12.56 6.85 46.20
C MET A 427 -11.34 7.74 46.32
#